data_AF-A0A356WWK2-F1
#
_entry.id   AF-A0A356WWK2-F1
#
_cell.length_a   1.000
_cell.length_b   1.000
_cell.length_c   1.000
_cell.angle_alpha   90.00
_cell.angle_beta   90.00
_cell.angle_gamma   90.00
#
_symmetry.space_group_name_H-M   'P 1'
#
loop_
_entity.id
_entity.type
_entity.pdbx_description
1 polymer ?
#
loop_
_entity_poly.entity_id
_entity_poly.type
_entity_poly.pdbx_seq_one_letter_code
_entity_poly.pdbx_strand_id
1 'polypeptide(L)'
;MNFVDIGAGFGVYALPAAKLIGNEGKVFSFEPGAIAKSHLEKSKLENGLENLEIIGKAVAAKAGKFAWKIAETPEMNKLDDSSEEEVQAVTLDSWWQFEGEPAVDVMKIDINGEEASALEGGKQLLESEKPLLLLSITEKNSNTFIGSLSELRYAFYEYIPGPGILAQHDVEAGADPYMQNLIVVHESRVDLLKENGWLHDETVEPQQTANDLWKTDLSNLPWTSELFEQWGNHGDSEGINLYLQALNYVIAAEQIEVRNSDLEQPRSQKAVLLLNAAQILIGLYNQGGNSTSVVFTLVRTLNELGKRGQAVEILKKLIETTNMGQQNMNVDLPFMLPVPEQDKVAIKTELNKWLMVKTVEAWILLKDWTTYLSGPQERKLIEVLEGNPEVSKITSRASRIYEYLNDRNKKYNQIKSLFNSLATKEISFSSDRSDYFNSMVNMIHKKGAENSYSHELPGELIVSLTSYPNRFEHLPLTLLSIIKQSVSPDKIILWIAEQDKSALSEEILQFIDRGVDIRFCEDLRSYKKIIPTLKSHPDAFIITADDDLYYNKRWVEGLVRDYENNETVVAHRVHRISFKQNGELKP
;
A
#
# COMPACT_ATOMS: atom_id res chain seq x y z
N MET A 1 12.93 13.37 -18.14
CA MET A 1 13.27 13.53 -16.71
C MET A 1 14.54 12.74 -16.43
N ASN A 2 15.52 13.33 -15.75
CA ASN A 2 16.79 12.67 -15.40
C ASN A 2 16.94 12.55 -13.88
N PHE A 3 17.31 11.35 -13.42
CA PHE A 3 17.47 11.02 -12.00
C PHE A 3 18.91 10.57 -11.70
N VAL A 4 19.48 11.06 -10.60
CA VAL A 4 20.80 10.65 -10.11
C VAL A 4 20.64 9.92 -8.78
N ASP A 5 21.11 8.68 -8.70
CA ASP A 5 21.06 7.82 -7.50
C ASP A 5 22.48 7.60 -6.96
N ILE A 6 22.84 8.32 -5.90
CA ILE A 6 24.16 8.21 -5.26
C ILE A 6 24.07 7.23 -4.09
N GLY A 7 24.90 6.18 -4.13
CA GLY A 7 24.79 5.03 -3.23
C GLY A 7 23.63 4.11 -3.64
N ALA A 8 23.63 3.68 -4.90
CA ALA A 8 22.50 2.95 -5.49
C ALA A 8 22.31 1.54 -4.90
N GLY A 9 23.36 0.95 -4.32
CA GLY A 9 23.32 -0.38 -3.71
C GLY A 9 22.81 -1.44 -4.68
N PHE A 10 21.78 -2.18 -4.28
CA PHE A 10 21.12 -3.17 -5.13
C PHE A 10 20.08 -2.57 -6.12
N GLY A 11 19.96 -1.24 -6.18
CA GLY A 11 19.09 -0.51 -7.11
C GLY A 11 17.66 -0.29 -6.62
N VAL A 12 17.46 -0.17 -5.31
CA VAL A 12 16.12 0.04 -4.70
C VAL A 12 15.42 1.28 -5.27
N TYR A 13 16.16 2.34 -5.57
CA TYR A 13 15.66 3.53 -6.26
C TYR A 13 15.95 3.50 -7.77
N ALA A 14 17.18 3.18 -8.17
CA ALA A 14 17.61 3.10 -9.57
C ALA A 14 16.65 2.31 -10.50
N LEU A 15 16.25 1.10 -10.11
CA LEU A 15 15.44 0.20 -10.96
C LEU A 15 14.00 0.71 -11.15
N PRO A 16 13.23 1.07 -10.10
CA PRO A 16 11.90 1.65 -10.31
C PRO A 16 11.95 3.03 -10.97
N ALA A 17 12.95 3.87 -10.66
CA ALA A 17 13.12 5.16 -11.33
C ALA A 17 13.34 4.99 -12.84
N ALA A 18 14.23 4.07 -13.25
CA ALA A 18 14.47 3.77 -14.66
C ALA A 18 13.21 3.26 -15.37
N LYS A 19 12.43 2.40 -14.70
CA LYS A 19 11.15 1.90 -15.23
C LYS A 19 10.08 3.00 -15.37
N LEU A 20 10.02 3.96 -14.44
CA LEU A 20 9.06 5.06 -14.46
C LEU A 20 9.42 6.15 -15.47
N ILE A 21 10.70 6.48 -15.60
CA ILE A 21 11.22 7.48 -16.56
C ILE A 21 11.12 6.96 -18.00
N GLY A 22 11.34 5.66 -18.20
CA GLY A 22 11.31 5.05 -19.53
C GLY A 22 12.33 5.69 -20.48
N ASN A 23 12.02 5.68 -21.78
CA ASN A 23 12.98 6.04 -22.83
C ASN A 23 13.13 7.57 -23.04
N GLU A 24 12.39 8.40 -22.30
CA GLU A 24 12.40 9.87 -22.42
C GLU A 24 13.35 10.57 -21.43
N GLY A 25 14.22 9.80 -20.78
CA GLY A 25 15.20 10.31 -19.83
C GLY A 25 16.19 9.24 -19.39
N LYS A 26 17.08 9.59 -18.46
CA LYS A 26 18.14 8.71 -17.95
C LYS A 26 18.11 8.58 -16.43
N VAL A 27 18.61 7.45 -15.95
CA VAL A 27 19.05 7.28 -14.57
C VAL A 27 20.56 7.11 -14.54
N PHE A 28 21.25 7.83 -13.66
CA PHE A 28 22.68 7.67 -13.41
C PHE A 28 22.88 7.19 -11.97
N SER A 29 23.42 6.00 -11.78
CA SER A 29 23.52 5.33 -10.48
C SER A 29 24.96 5.08 -10.08
N PHE A 30 25.40 5.68 -8.97
CA PHE A 30 26.74 5.49 -8.41
C PHE A 30 26.75 4.35 -7.39
N GLU A 31 27.51 3.31 -7.68
CA GLU A 31 27.73 2.18 -6.76
C GLU A 31 29.17 1.65 -6.87
N PRO A 32 30.07 2.03 -5.96
CA PRO A 32 31.46 1.56 -5.96
C PRO A 32 31.63 0.11 -5.47
N GLY A 33 30.71 -0.40 -4.63
CA GLY A 33 30.78 -1.72 -4.03
C GLY A 33 30.59 -2.84 -5.05
N ALA A 34 31.64 -3.62 -5.29
CA ALA A 34 31.68 -4.63 -6.35
C ALA A 34 30.52 -5.64 -6.33
N ILE A 35 30.08 -6.05 -5.13
CA ILE A 35 28.96 -7.00 -4.93
C ILE A 35 27.65 -6.35 -5.36
N ALA A 36 27.28 -5.23 -4.74
CA ALA A 36 26.03 -4.52 -4.99
C ALA A 36 25.91 -4.12 -6.46
N LYS A 37 26.96 -3.51 -7.01
CA LYS A 37 27.06 -3.14 -8.43
C LYS A 37 26.84 -4.34 -9.37
N SER A 38 27.48 -5.49 -9.12
CA SER A 38 27.32 -6.68 -9.98
C SER A 38 25.90 -7.24 -9.96
N HIS A 39 25.17 -7.08 -8.87
CA HIS A 39 23.75 -7.43 -8.79
C HIS A 39 22.87 -6.40 -9.50
N LEU A 40 23.16 -5.10 -9.37
CA LEU A 40 22.47 -4.03 -10.08
C LEU A 40 22.64 -4.14 -11.60
N GLU A 41 23.85 -4.45 -12.09
CA GLU A 41 24.15 -4.71 -13.50
C GLU A 41 23.32 -5.89 -14.07
N LYS A 42 23.15 -6.98 -13.30
CA LYS A 42 22.30 -8.11 -13.69
C LYS A 42 20.82 -7.71 -13.71
N SER A 43 20.34 -7.03 -12.67
CA SER A 43 18.95 -6.57 -12.58
C SER A 43 18.59 -5.61 -13.72
N LYS A 44 19.49 -4.69 -14.09
CA LYS A 44 19.36 -3.83 -15.27
C LYS A 44 19.16 -4.65 -16.53
N LEU A 45 20.02 -5.64 -16.77
CA LEU A 45 20.00 -6.49 -17.97
C LEU A 45 18.73 -7.34 -18.04
N GLU A 46 18.34 -7.98 -16.94
CA GLU A 46 17.15 -8.84 -16.85
C GLU A 46 15.84 -8.07 -17.08
N ASN A 47 15.81 -6.77 -16.73
CA ASN A 47 14.64 -5.90 -16.92
C ASN A 47 14.69 -5.07 -18.22
N GLY A 48 15.75 -5.16 -19.03
CA GLY A 48 15.90 -4.39 -20.27
C GLY A 48 16.00 -2.87 -20.07
N LEU A 49 16.54 -2.42 -18.94
CA LEU A 49 16.59 -1.01 -18.56
C LEU A 49 17.78 -0.29 -19.24
N GLU A 50 17.66 -0.04 -20.54
CA GLU A 50 18.71 0.61 -21.35
C GLU A 50 19.03 2.04 -20.88
N ASN A 51 18.04 2.73 -20.31
CA ASN A 51 18.13 4.10 -19.78
C ASN A 51 18.83 4.23 -18.41
N LEU A 52 19.19 3.11 -17.76
CA LEU A 52 19.89 3.07 -16.47
C LEU A 52 21.40 2.95 -16.68
N GLU A 53 22.16 3.98 -16.36
CA GLU A 53 23.62 3.97 -16.38
C GLU A 53 24.18 3.68 -14.97
N ILE A 54 25.13 2.74 -14.86
CA ILE A 54 25.70 2.29 -13.58
C ILE A 54 27.18 2.66 -13.56
N ILE A 55 27.53 3.55 -12.64
CA ILE A 55 28.85 4.16 -12.50
C ILE A 55 29.54 3.53 -11.28
N GLY A 56 30.56 2.71 -11.54
CA GLY A 56 31.34 2.01 -10.51
C GLY A 56 32.32 2.90 -9.75
N LYS A 57 31.87 4.04 -9.23
CA LYS A 57 32.66 5.03 -8.50
C LYS A 57 31.90 5.55 -7.27
N ALA A 58 32.63 5.92 -6.23
CA ALA A 58 32.11 6.70 -5.12
C ALA A 58 31.95 8.18 -5.54
N VAL A 59 31.14 8.92 -4.80
CA VAL A 59 31.02 10.38 -4.92
C VAL A 59 31.55 11.03 -3.65
N ALA A 60 32.39 12.04 -3.80
CA ALA A 60 33.02 12.75 -2.67
C ALA A 60 33.41 14.19 -3.06
N ALA A 61 33.82 14.99 -2.07
CA ALA A 61 34.29 16.37 -2.28
C ALA A 61 35.52 16.47 -3.20
N LYS A 62 36.29 15.38 -3.36
CA LYS A 62 37.51 15.32 -4.20
C LYS A 62 37.58 14.00 -4.95
N ALA A 63 37.99 14.04 -6.21
CA ALA A 63 38.26 12.84 -7.00
C ALA A 63 39.59 12.18 -6.58
N GLY A 64 39.68 10.85 -6.65
CA GLY A 64 40.89 10.12 -6.27
C GLY A 64 40.64 8.66 -5.90
N LYS A 65 41.64 8.04 -5.27
CA LYS A 65 41.51 6.76 -4.57
C LYS A 65 41.21 7.00 -3.11
N PHE A 66 40.24 6.27 -2.57
CA PHE A 66 39.87 6.33 -1.16
C PHE A 66 39.70 4.92 -0.60
N ALA A 67 40.06 4.75 0.67
CA ALA A 67 39.89 3.49 1.37
C ALA A 67 38.39 3.17 1.56
N TRP A 68 38.03 1.91 1.38
CA TRP A 68 36.66 1.41 1.29
C TRP A 68 36.39 0.35 2.34
N LYS A 69 35.39 0.59 3.18
CA LYS A 69 34.98 -0.35 4.21
C LYS A 69 33.84 -1.22 3.73
N ILE A 70 34.16 -2.51 3.57
CA ILE A 70 33.13 -3.55 3.56
C ILE A 70 32.58 -3.69 4.99
N ALA A 71 31.27 -3.47 5.13
CA ALA A 71 30.53 -3.68 6.36
C ALA A 71 29.88 -5.09 6.39
N GLU A 72 29.06 -5.37 7.42
CA GLU A 72 28.34 -6.65 7.53
C GLU A 72 27.37 -6.88 6.35
N THR A 73 26.79 -5.82 5.80
CA THR A 73 25.95 -5.86 4.60
C THR A 73 26.39 -4.77 3.60
N PRO A 74 26.22 -4.96 2.27
CA PRO A 74 26.72 -4.01 1.27
C PRO A 74 26.12 -2.60 1.36
N GLU A 75 24.90 -2.48 1.88
CA GLU A 75 24.20 -1.21 2.09
C GLU A 75 24.89 -0.34 3.14
N MET A 76 25.62 -0.94 4.08
CA MET A 76 26.36 -0.25 5.15
C MET A 76 27.81 0.06 4.77
N ASN A 77 28.23 -0.24 3.54
CA ASN A 77 29.58 0.06 3.05
C ASN A 77 29.77 1.59 2.91
N LYS A 78 31.01 2.04 3.09
CA LYS A 78 31.34 3.48 2.99
C LYS A 78 32.83 3.73 2.78
N LEU A 79 33.18 5.00 2.50
CA LEU A 79 34.55 5.48 2.63
C LEU A 79 34.98 5.43 4.11
N ASP A 80 36.18 4.92 4.39
CA ASP A 80 36.76 4.85 5.74
C ASP A 80 38.29 4.66 5.61
N ASP A 81 39.07 5.59 6.15
CA ASP A 81 40.55 5.59 6.09
C ASP A 81 41.21 4.37 6.76
N SER A 82 40.44 3.51 7.45
CA SER A 82 40.96 2.34 8.16
C SER A 82 41.03 1.03 7.35
N SER A 83 40.74 1.04 6.04
CA SER A 83 40.64 -0.17 5.20
C SER A 83 41.79 -0.34 4.19
N GLU A 84 42.09 -1.59 3.82
CA GLU A 84 43.05 -1.93 2.75
C GLU A 84 42.43 -1.97 1.35
N GLU A 85 41.10 -2.09 1.22
CA GLU A 85 40.44 -1.98 -0.08
C GLU A 85 40.33 -0.52 -0.53
N GLU A 86 40.47 -0.27 -1.83
CA GLU A 86 40.33 1.07 -2.41
C GLU A 86 39.23 1.11 -3.47
N VAL A 87 38.48 2.21 -3.50
CA VAL A 87 37.55 2.55 -4.59
C VAL A 87 37.97 3.85 -5.27
N GLN A 88 37.57 4.00 -6.54
CA GLN A 88 37.70 5.28 -7.25
C GLN A 88 36.55 6.19 -6.83
N ALA A 89 36.86 7.42 -6.39
CA ALA A 89 35.88 8.46 -6.15
C ALA A 89 35.98 9.56 -7.21
N VAL A 90 34.85 10.24 -7.43
CA VAL A 90 34.66 11.30 -8.42
C VAL A 90 33.88 12.45 -7.75
N THR A 91 34.06 13.69 -8.17
CA THR A 91 33.19 14.78 -7.72
C THR A 91 31.98 14.89 -8.65
N LEU A 92 30.82 15.29 -8.13
CA LEU A 92 29.62 15.48 -8.96
C LEU A 92 29.87 16.45 -10.11
N ASP A 93 30.51 17.58 -9.86
CA ASP A 93 30.87 18.56 -10.89
C ASP A 93 31.75 17.93 -11.99
N SER A 94 32.75 17.11 -11.62
CA SER A 94 33.66 16.47 -12.58
C SER A 94 32.98 15.38 -13.42
N TRP A 95 31.99 14.69 -12.87
CA TRP A 95 31.18 13.73 -13.61
C TRP A 95 30.18 14.45 -14.53
N TRP A 96 29.48 15.45 -14.02
CA TRP A 96 28.47 16.21 -14.74
C TRP A 96 29.05 16.91 -15.98
N GLN A 97 30.21 17.56 -15.83
CA GLN A 97 30.96 18.13 -16.95
C GLN A 97 31.43 17.06 -17.96
N PHE A 98 31.80 15.87 -17.50
CA PHE A 98 32.23 14.76 -18.38
C PHE A 98 31.06 14.18 -19.20
N GLU A 99 29.86 14.07 -18.62
CA GLU A 99 28.64 13.65 -19.32
C GLU A 99 28.05 14.74 -20.25
N GLY A 100 28.69 15.90 -20.35
CA GLY A 100 28.23 17.01 -21.20
C GLY A 100 27.13 17.85 -20.56
N GLU A 101 27.20 18.04 -19.24
CA GLU A 101 26.30 18.88 -18.44
C GLU A 101 24.82 18.49 -18.63
N PRO A 102 24.44 17.21 -18.44
CA PRO A 102 23.06 16.77 -18.59
C PRO A 102 22.16 17.45 -17.56
N ALA A 103 20.92 17.74 -17.96
CA ALA A 103 19.91 18.24 -17.03
C ALA A 103 19.69 17.26 -15.87
N VAL A 104 19.51 17.75 -14.65
CA VAL A 104 19.23 16.90 -13.47
C VAL A 104 17.95 17.36 -12.76
N ASP A 105 16.91 16.54 -12.82
CA ASP A 105 15.60 16.89 -12.23
C ASP A 105 15.53 16.53 -10.75
N VAL A 106 16.03 15.34 -10.39
CA VAL A 106 16.00 14.78 -9.03
C VAL A 106 17.33 14.08 -8.74
N MET A 107 17.85 14.24 -7.53
CA MET A 107 19.04 13.55 -7.04
C MET A 107 18.77 12.94 -5.67
N LYS A 108 18.99 11.63 -5.52
CA LYS A 108 18.98 10.95 -4.23
C LYS A 108 20.43 10.73 -3.78
N ILE A 109 20.71 11.00 -2.50
CA ILE A 109 22.04 10.81 -1.89
C ILE A 109 21.86 10.03 -0.60
N ASP A 110 22.43 8.83 -0.56
CA ASP A 110 22.49 7.99 0.64
C ASP A 110 23.81 7.21 0.63
N ILE A 111 24.80 7.69 1.38
CA ILE A 111 26.18 7.20 1.36
C ILE A 111 26.78 7.10 2.78
N ASN A 112 25.92 6.78 3.75
CA ASN A 112 26.28 6.43 5.12
C ASN A 112 27.08 7.51 5.88
N GLY A 113 26.73 8.79 5.69
CA GLY A 113 27.27 9.94 6.44
C GLY A 113 28.16 10.89 5.64
N GLU A 114 28.47 10.57 4.38
CA GLU A 114 29.28 11.38 3.47
C GLU A 114 28.44 12.34 2.59
N GLU A 115 27.15 12.52 2.88
CA GLU A 115 26.22 13.28 2.02
C GLU A 115 26.69 14.73 1.84
N ALA A 116 27.19 15.37 2.91
CA ALA A 116 27.77 16.71 2.85
C ALA A 116 29.05 16.79 1.99
N SER A 117 29.87 15.72 1.97
CA SER A 117 31.08 15.60 1.13
C SER A 117 30.70 15.47 -0.35
N ALA A 118 29.69 14.66 -0.68
CA ALA A 118 29.17 14.56 -2.04
C ALA A 118 28.61 15.90 -2.55
N LEU A 119 27.84 16.62 -1.70
CA LEU A 119 27.30 17.94 -2.02
C LEU A 119 28.39 19.02 -2.19
N GLU A 120 29.46 18.99 -1.38
CA GLU A 120 30.61 19.88 -1.56
C GLU A 120 31.28 19.68 -2.94
N GLY A 121 31.34 18.43 -3.41
CA GLY A 121 31.85 18.09 -4.74
C GLY A 121 30.91 18.39 -5.92
N GLY A 122 29.73 18.97 -5.68
CA GLY A 122 28.66 19.17 -6.67
C GLY A 122 28.08 20.58 -6.75
N LYS A 123 28.80 21.60 -6.27
CA LYS A 123 28.25 22.96 -6.16
C LYS A 123 27.84 23.56 -7.50
N GLN A 124 28.62 23.36 -8.57
CA GLN A 124 28.26 23.89 -9.90
C GLN A 124 27.02 23.22 -10.46
N LEU A 125 26.89 21.89 -10.32
CA LEU A 125 25.67 21.17 -10.67
C LEU A 125 24.46 21.69 -9.89
N LEU A 126 24.59 21.86 -8.57
CA LEU A 126 23.49 22.30 -7.69
C LEU A 126 23.04 23.74 -7.98
N GLU A 127 23.97 24.63 -8.36
CA GLU A 127 23.70 26.00 -8.80
C GLU A 127 23.05 26.08 -10.18
N SER A 128 23.44 25.21 -11.12
CA SER A 128 22.89 25.14 -12.48
C SER A 128 21.51 24.46 -12.50
N GLU A 129 21.47 23.18 -12.16
CA GLU A 129 20.32 22.29 -12.39
C GLU A 129 19.24 22.39 -11.32
N LYS A 130 19.63 22.86 -10.12
CA LYS A 130 18.75 23.05 -8.96
C LYS A 130 17.86 21.84 -8.66
N PRO A 131 18.35 20.59 -8.69
CA PRO A 131 17.53 19.38 -8.61
C PRO A 131 16.74 19.32 -7.30
N LEU A 132 15.60 18.63 -7.31
CA LEU A 132 14.99 18.22 -6.04
C LEU A 132 15.87 17.13 -5.42
N LEU A 133 16.27 17.31 -4.17
CA LEU A 133 17.14 16.37 -3.46
C LEU A 133 16.31 15.45 -2.56
N LEU A 134 16.71 14.18 -2.49
CA LEU A 134 16.31 13.24 -1.44
C LEU A 134 17.58 12.83 -0.69
N LEU A 135 17.78 13.36 0.51
CA LEU A 135 19.00 13.15 1.30
C LEU A 135 18.70 12.22 2.47
N SER A 136 19.50 11.15 2.65
CA SER A 136 19.35 10.31 3.83
C SER A 136 19.84 11.03 5.09
N ILE A 137 19.13 10.80 6.19
CA ILE A 137 19.44 11.38 7.50
C ILE A 137 19.50 10.32 8.59
N THR A 138 20.34 10.63 9.56
CA THR A 138 20.60 9.92 10.80
C THR A 138 20.80 10.98 11.89
N GLU A 139 20.75 10.58 13.17
CA GLU A 139 21.08 11.46 14.31
C GLU A 139 22.48 12.13 14.21
N LYS A 140 23.37 11.61 13.35
CA LYS A 140 24.78 12.05 13.24
C LYS A 140 25.05 13.01 12.08
N ASN A 141 24.23 13.00 11.02
CA ASN A 141 24.46 13.79 9.80
C ASN A 141 23.31 14.76 9.46
N SER A 142 22.17 14.73 10.15
CA SER A 142 20.98 15.54 9.83
C SER A 142 21.26 17.03 9.60
N ASN A 143 22.22 17.61 10.34
CA ASN A 143 22.54 19.03 10.30
C ASN A 143 23.79 19.38 9.45
N THR A 144 24.54 18.41 8.91
CA THR A 144 25.88 18.68 8.32
C THR A 144 25.83 19.39 6.97
N PHE A 145 24.76 19.17 6.21
CA PHE A 145 24.53 19.79 4.90
C PHE A 145 23.57 20.98 4.93
N ILE A 146 22.94 21.30 6.08
CA ILE A 146 21.88 22.32 6.14
C ILE A 146 22.42 23.70 5.75
N GLY A 147 23.57 24.10 6.31
CA GLY A 147 24.16 25.41 6.04
C GLY A 147 24.53 25.60 4.56
N SER A 148 25.26 24.64 3.98
CA SER A 148 25.74 24.73 2.60
C SER A 148 24.61 24.73 1.56
N LEU A 149 23.54 23.99 1.80
CA LEU A 149 22.35 24.01 0.94
C LEU A 149 21.50 25.28 1.16
N SER A 150 21.42 25.81 2.38
CA SER A 150 20.76 27.09 2.65
C SER A 150 21.45 28.25 1.93
N GLU A 151 22.79 28.26 1.87
CA GLU A 151 23.57 29.22 1.05
C GLU A 151 23.21 29.15 -0.43
N LEU A 152 22.89 27.95 -0.93
CA LEU A 152 22.39 27.68 -2.29
C LEU A 152 20.87 27.86 -2.44
N ARG A 153 20.19 28.46 -1.46
CA ARG A 153 18.74 28.75 -1.45
C ARG A 153 17.83 27.52 -1.54
N TYR A 154 18.25 26.43 -0.92
CA TYR A 154 17.44 25.25 -0.71
C TYR A 154 16.71 25.31 0.64
N ALA A 155 15.46 24.85 0.66
CA ALA A 155 14.64 24.66 1.85
C ALA A 155 14.35 23.17 2.08
N PHE A 156 14.18 22.79 3.34
CA PHE A 156 14.07 21.39 3.79
C PHE A 156 12.62 21.04 4.12
N TYR A 157 12.21 19.83 3.73
CA TYR A 157 10.85 19.34 3.87
C TYR A 157 10.79 17.89 4.34
N GLU A 158 9.83 17.61 5.21
CA GLU A 158 9.42 16.28 5.64
C GLU A 158 8.34 15.74 4.70
N TYR A 159 8.48 14.52 4.20
CA TYR A 159 7.37 13.83 3.53
C TYR A 159 6.46 13.16 4.56
N ILE A 160 5.22 13.63 4.66
CA ILE A 160 4.21 13.07 5.56
C ILE A 160 3.36 12.05 4.78
N PRO A 161 3.46 10.72 5.07
CA PRO A 161 2.93 9.70 4.16
C PRO A 161 1.41 9.66 4.01
N GLY A 162 0.64 9.86 5.09
CA GLY A 162 -0.83 9.75 5.09
C GLY A 162 -1.55 10.78 4.20
N PRO A 163 -1.32 12.09 4.40
CA PRO A 163 -1.75 13.12 3.45
C PRO A 163 -0.94 13.11 2.13
N GLY A 164 0.22 12.47 2.09
CA GLY A 164 1.10 12.40 0.92
C GLY A 164 1.72 13.77 0.55
N ILE A 165 2.02 14.59 1.57
CA ILE A 165 2.35 16.01 1.45
C ILE A 165 3.75 16.32 2.00
N LEU A 166 4.31 17.46 1.58
CA LEU A 166 5.53 18.06 2.09
C LEU A 166 5.19 19.13 3.13
N ALA A 167 5.69 18.94 4.35
CA ALA A 167 5.68 19.96 5.39
C ALA A 167 7.11 20.52 5.56
N GLN A 168 7.26 21.80 5.90
CA GLN A 168 8.58 22.38 6.13
C GLN A 168 9.25 21.72 7.34
N HIS A 169 10.52 21.33 7.21
CA HIS A 169 11.28 20.73 8.29
C HIS A 169 11.77 21.80 9.27
N ASP A 170 11.45 21.61 10.55
CA ASP A 170 11.94 22.45 11.65
C ASP A 170 13.27 21.88 12.18
N VAL A 171 14.35 22.59 11.87
CA VAL A 171 15.72 22.23 12.25
C VAL A 171 15.95 22.32 13.77
N GLU A 172 15.20 23.16 14.48
CA GLU A 172 15.31 23.29 15.95
C GLU A 172 14.53 22.19 16.67
N ALA A 173 13.35 21.83 16.17
CA ALA A 173 12.58 20.68 16.68
C ALA A 173 13.26 19.34 16.38
N GLY A 174 13.97 19.26 15.25
CA GLY A 174 14.61 18.04 14.75
C GLY A 174 13.62 17.07 14.11
N ALA A 175 14.16 16.08 13.41
CA ALA A 175 13.35 15.07 12.73
C ALA A 175 12.80 14.03 13.71
N ASP A 176 11.66 13.41 13.37
CA ASP A 176 11.19 12.22 14.09
C ASP A 176 12.31 11.14 14.09
N PRO A 177 12.55 10.38 15.17
CA PRO A 177 13.62 9.38 15.22
C PRO A 177 13.52 8.29 14.14
N TYR A 178 12.34 8.12 13.55
CA TYR A 178 12.09 7.23 12.43
C TYR A 178 12.15 7.95 11.07
N MET A 179 12.41 9.25 10.99
CA MET A 179 12.65 9.88 9.68
C MET A 179 14.01 9.44 9.14
N GLN A 180 14.04 8.89 7.93
CA GLN A 180 15.27 8.43 7.28
C GLN A 180 15.72 9.32 6.12
N ASN A 181 14.87 10.23 5.64
CA ASN A 181 15.19 11.11 4.52
C ASN A 181 14.55 12.49 4.69
N LEU A 182 15.24 13.53 4.22
CA LEU A 182 14.67 14.85 3.96
C LEU A 182 14.52 15.06 2.45
N ILE A 183 13.47 15.77 2.06
CA ILE A 183 13.31 16.30 0.70
C ILE A 183 13.79 17.74 0.72
N VAL A 184 14.70 18.09 -0.19
CA VAL A 184 15.27 19.44 -0.25
C VAL A 184 14.95 20.08 -1.61
N VAL A 185 14.43 21.29 -1.56
CA VAL A 185 13.84 21.99 -2.71
C VAL A 185 14.47 23.37 -2.84
N HIS A 186 15.05 23.68 -3.99
CA HIS A 186 15.51 25.04 -4.32
C HIS A 186 14.31 26.01 -4.42
N GLU A 187 14.44 27.24 -3.94
CA GLU A 187 13.36 28.25 -3.88
C GLU A 187 12.54 28.35 -5.18
N SER A 188 13.19 28.28 -6.34
CA SER A 188 12.55 28.38 -7.67
C SER A 188 11.68 27.19 -8.07
N ARG A 189 11.56 26.14 -7.24
CA ARG A 189 10.66 25.00 -7.45
C ARG A 189 9.50 24.97 -6.43
N VAL A 190 9.49 25.86 -5.44
CA VAL A 190 8.49 25.90 -4.36
C VAL A 190 7.09 26.18 -4.91
N ASP A 191 6.93 27.22 -5.73
CA ASP A 191 5.64 27.59 -6.31
C ASP A 191 5.03 26.44 -7.13
N LEU A 192 5.84 25.78 -7.97
CA LEU A 192 5.41 24.61 -8.75
C LEU A 192 4.94 23.44 -7.85
N LEU A 193 5.61 23.18 -6.72
CA LEU A 193 5.17 22.16 -5.78
C LEU A 193 3.89 22.56 -5.06
N LYS A 194 3.68 23.84 -4.77
CA LYS A 194 2.44 24.36 -4.17
C LYS A 194 1.26 24.28 -5.15
N GLU A 195 1.46 24.71 -6.40
CA GLU A 195 0.46 24.61 -7.48
C GLU A 195 0.01 23.17 -7.75
N ASN A 196 0.95 22.21 -7.67
CA ASN A 196 0.64 20.78 -7.80
C ASN A 196 0.19 20.11 -6.47
N GLY A 197 -0.07 20.91 -5.43
CA GLY A 197 -0.59 20.50 -4.14
C GLY A 197 0.34 19.66 -3.28
N TRP A 198 1.63 19.55 -3.63
CA TRP A 198 2.63 18.79 -2.86
C TRP A 198 3.03 19.49 -1.57
N LEU A 199 2.96 20.81 -1.50
CA LEU A 199 3.20 21.58 -0.27
C LEU A 199 1.88 21.86 0.44
N HIS A 200 1.89 21.88 1.77
CA HIS A 200 0.72 22.27 2.55
C HIS A 200 0.29 23.72 2.24
N ASP A 201 -0.98 23.89 1.90
CA ASP A 201 -1.61 25.21 1.83
C ASP A 201 -2.34 25.49 3.15
N GLU A 202 -1.75 26.37 3.95
CA GLU A 202 -2.26 26.83 5.24
C GLU A 202 -3.62 27.57 5.13
N THR A 203 -4.05 27.93 3.92
CA THR A 203 -5.36 28.56 3.68
C THR A 203 -6.52 27.56 3.54
N VAL A 204 -6.24 26.26 3.52
CA VAL A 204 -7.25 25.20 3.39
C VAL A 204 -7.87 24.87 4.75
N GLU A 205 -9.12 25.27 4.93
CA GLU A 205 -9.94 24.93 6.11
C GLU A 205 -10.41 23.46 6.07
N PRO A 206 -10.72 22.83 7.23
CA PRO A 206 -11.27 21.48 7.28
C PRO A 206 -12.69 21.45 6.70
N GLN A 207 -12.93 20.58 5.72
CA GLN A 207 -14.28 20.31 5.21
C GLN A 207 -15.20 19.85 6.34
N GLN A 208 -16.47 20.27 6.31
CA GLN A 208 -17.44 19.86 7.32
C GLN A 208 -17.72 18.35 7.21
N THR A 209 -17.57 17.64 8.33
CA THR A 209 -17.88 16.22 8.44
C THR A 209 -19.26 16.00 9.04
N ALA A 210 -19.98 14.98 8.59
CA ALA A 210 -21.21 14.55 9.24
C ALA A 210 -20.92 14.04 10.67
N ASN A 211 -21.73 14.44 11.65
CA ASN A 211 -21.55 14.08 13.07
C ASN A 211 -21.60 12.56 13.32
N ASP A 212 -22.23 11.81 12.43
CA ASP A 212 -22.41 10.37 12.46
C ASP A 212 -21.67 9.62 11.33
N LEU A 213 -20.70 10.26 10.67
CA LEU A 213 -19.86 9.63 9.62
C LEU A 213 -19.26 8.30 10.09
N TRP A 214 -18.77 8.25 11.34
CA TRP A 214 -18.25 7.04 11.97
C TRP A 214 -19.24 5.86 11.98
N LYS A 215 -20.56 6.12 12.04
CA LYS A 215 -21.56 5.04 12.06
C LYS A 215 -21.59 4.33 10.73
N THR A 216 -21.59 5.08 9.64
CA THR A 216 -21.57 4.54 8.28
C THR A 216 -20.27 3.79 8.04
N ASP A 217 -19.13 4.44 8.28
CA ASP A 217 -17.82 3.90 7.92
C ASP A 217 -17.48 2.62 8.73
N LEU A 218 -17.53 2.70 10.07
CA LEU A 218 -17.19 1.58 10.94
C LEU A 218 -18.17 0.39 10.79
N SER A 219 -19.41 0.60 10.32
CA SER A 219 -20.38 -0.50 10.13
C SER A 219 -19.96 -1.48 9.03
N ASN A 220 -19.07 -1.06 8.12
CA ASN A 220 -18.52 -1.92 7.07
C ASN A 220 -17.36 -2.81 7.55
N LEU A 221 -16.86 -2.60 8.78
CA LEU A 221 -15.69 -3.32 9.30
C LEU A 221 -16.08 -4.66 9.97
N PRO A 222 -15.33 -5.75 9.73
CA PRO A 222 -15.70 -7.10 10.16
C PRO A 222 -15.57 -7.38 11.67
N TRP A 223 -15.16 -6.39 12.48
CA TRP A 223 -14.92 -6.52 13.92
C TRP A 223 -15.80 -5.62 14.78
N THR A 224 -16.62 -4.74 14.19
CA THR A 224 -17.34 -3.69 14.91
C THR A 224 -18.76 -4.08 15.32
N SER A 225 -19.36 -5.08 14.69
CA SER A 225 -20.79 -5.43 14.81
C SER A 225 -21.25 -5.67 16.25
N GLU A 226 -20.44 -6.34 17.08
CA GLU A 226 -20.75 -6.60 18.50
C GLU A 226 -20.58 -5.36 19.40
N LEU A 227 -19.85 -4.34 18.94
CA LEU A 227 -19.57 -3.11 19.69
C LEU A 227 -20.55 -1.97 19.36
N PHE A 228 -21.23 -2.05 18.22
CA PHE A 228 -22.14 -0.99 17.75
C PHE A 228 -23.30 -0.69 18.72
N GLU A 229 -23.84 -1.69 19.41
CA GLU A 229 -24.89 -1.49 20.42
C GLU A 229 -24.36 -0.76 21.67
N GLN A 230 -23.12 -1.04 22.09
CA GLN A 230 -22.45 -0.33 23.18
C GLN A 230 -22.21 1.13 22.80
N TRP A 231 -21.64 1.37 21.61
CA TRP A 231 -21.34 2.72 21.11
C TRP A 231 -22.58 3.59 20.91
N GLY A 232 -23.72 3.00 20.52
CA GLY A 232 -24.99 3.72 20.40
C GLY A 232 -25.53 4.27 21.72
N ASN A 233 -25.02 3.79 22.86
CA ASN A 233 -25.43 4.18 24.22
C ASN A 233 -24.39 5.04 24.95
N HIS A 234 -23.43 5.65 24.23
CA HIS A 234 -22.48 6.60 24.81
C HIS A 234 -23.18 7.82 25.46
N GLY A 235 -22.60 8.36 26.53
CA GLY A 235 -23.11 9.57 27.17
C GLY A 235 -22.89 10.85 26.35
N ASP A 236 -23.71 11.87 26.57
CA ASP A 236 -23.57 13.20 25.95
C ASP A 236 -22.73 14.11 26.87
N SER A 237 -21.41 14.13 26.64
CA SER A 237 -20.48 15.02 27.36
C SER A 237 -19.56 15.71 26.37
N GLU A 238 -19.07 16.90 26.74
CA GLU A 238 -18.18 17.71 25.89
C GLU A 238 -16.94 16.91 25.41
N GLY A 239 -16.30 16.14 26.30
CA GLY A 239 -15.16 15.29 25.93
C GLY A 239 -15.51 14.16 24.96
N ILE A 240 -16.71 13.58 25.05
CA ILE A 240 -17.19 12.58 24.09
C ILE A 240 -17.50 13.23 22.74
N ASN A 241 -18.15 14.39 22.73
CA ASN A 241 -18.49 15.11 21.50
C ASN A 241 -17.23 15.57 20.76
N LEU A 242 -16.22 16.07 21.48
CA LEU A 242 -14.89 16.38 20.93
C LEU A 242 -14.20 15.11 20.37
N TYR A 243 -14.24 13.99 21.10
CA TYR A 243 -13.68 12.73 20.62
C TYR A 243 -14.34 12.25 19.32
N LEU A 244 -15.68 12.27 19.24
CA LEU A 244 -16.42 11.87 18.05
C LEU A 244 -16.15 12.81 16.87
N GLN A 245 -15.99 14.11 17.10
CA GLN A 245 -15.55 15.06 16.08
C GLN A 245 -14.16 14.68 15.53
N ALA A 246 -13.20 14.39 16.41
CA ALA A 246 -11.86 13.98 15.99
C ALA A 246 -11.87 12.64 15.22
N LEU A 247 -12.66 11.66 15.66
CA LEU A 247 -12.86 10.40 14.96
C LEU A 247 -13.43 10.60 13.55
N ASN A 248 -14.45 11.45 13.40
CA ASN A 248 -15.02 11.80 12.09
C ASN A 248 -14.00 12.51 11.18
N TYR A 249 -13.11 13.35 11.72
CA TYR A 249 -12.02 13.95 10.95
C TYR A 249 -10.99 12.92 10.46
N VAL A 250 -10.61 11.92 11.26
CA VAL A 250 -9.71 10.83 10.83
C VAL A 250 -10.34 10.05 9.68
N ILE A 251 -11.60 9.62 9.85
CA ILE A 251 -12.34 8.86 8.82
C ILE A 251 -12.47 9.67 7.52
N ALA A 252 -12.86 10.95 7.62
CA ALA A 252 -12.95 11.82 6.45
C ALA A 252 -11.60 12.05 5.75
N ALA A 253 -10.48 12.06 6.49
CA ALA A 253 -9.15 12.15 5.90
C ALA A 253 -8.74 10.86 5.18
N GLU A 254 -9.12 9.69 5.70
CA GLU A 254 -8.83 8.41 5.04
C GLU A 254 -9.65 8.20 3.77
N GLN A 255 -10.91 8.66 3.74
CA GLN A 255 -11.82 8.59 2.59
C GLN A 255 -11.40 9.45 1.37
N ILE A 256 -10.49 10.42 1.53
CA ILE A 256 -10.03 11.26 0.40
C ILE A 256 -9.03 10.47 -0.48
N GLU A 257 -9.34 10.26 -1.76
CA GLU A 257 -8.41 9.68 -2.73
C GLU A 257 -7.54 10.74 -3.42
N VAL A 258 -6.33 11.01 -2.91
CA VAL A 258 -5.43 12.09 -3.39
C VAL A 258 -5.19 12.12 -4.92
N ARG A 259 -5.28 10.97 -5.61
CA ARG A 259 -5.06 10.88 -7.07
C ARG A 259 -6.33 11.01 -7.91
N ASN A 260 -7.49 10.77 -7.31
CA ASN A 260 -8.80 10.65 -7.98
C ASN A 260 -9.86 11.48 -7.22
N SER A 261 -9.54 12.72 -6.84
CA SER A 261 -10.42 13.57 -6.05
C SER A 261 -10.80 14.83 -6.82
N ASP A 262 -12.06 15.23 -6.71
CA ASP A 262 -12.59 16.50 -7.21
C ASP A 262 -12.21 17.71 -6.33
N LEU A 263 -11.52 17.48 -5.20
CA LEU A 263 -11.01 18.55 -4.35
C LEU A 263 -9.85 19.27 -5.03
N GLU A 264 -9.78 20.60 -4.91
CA GLU A 264 -8.69 21.42 -5.46
C GLU A 264 -7.34 21.13 -4.78
N GLN A 265 -7.36 20.86 -3.47
CA GLN A 265 -6.16 20.62 -2.65
C GLN A 265 -6.33 19.39 -1.73
N PRO A 266 -6.47 18.16 -2.28
CA PRO A 266 -6.86 16.97 -1.52
C PRO A 266 -5.84 16.58 -0.45
N ARG A 267 -4.54 16.83 -0.69
CA ARG A 267 -3.47 16.59 0.29
C ARG A 267 -3.56 17.53 1.48
N SER A 268 -3.73 18.83 1.23
CA SER A 268 -3.94 19.83 2.29
C SER A 268 -5.25 19.56 3.04
N GLN A 269 -6.30 19.11 2.35
CA GLN A 269 -7.56 18.72 2.99
C GLN A 269 -7.38 17.53 3.96
N LYS A 270 -6.63 16.49 3.57
CA LYS A 270 -6.23 15.41 4.49
C LYS A 270 -5.42 15.94 5.67
N ALA A 271 -4.41 16.76 5.40
CA ALA A 271 -3.50 17.28 6.42
C ALA A 271 -4.25 18.08 7.49
N VAL A 272 -5.12 19.02 7.10
CA VAL A 272 -5.86 19.86 8.05
C VAL A 272 -6.89 19.05 8.87
N LEU A 273 -7.53 18.03 8.28
CA LEU A 273 -8.42 17.12 9.02
C LEU A 273 -7.64 16.33 10.08
N LEU A 274 -6.51 15.73 9.69
CA LEU A 274 -5.65 14.97 10.61
C LEU A 274 -5.04 15.84 11.71
N LEU A 275 -4.62 17.07 11.40
CA LEU A 275 -4.08 18.02 12.39
C LEU A 275 -5.14 18.43 13.43
N ASN A 276 -6.37 18.73 12.98
CA ASN A 276 -7.48 19.02 13.89
C ASN A 276 -7.84 17.80 14.77
N ALA A 277 -7.88 16.60 14.19
CA ALA A 277 -8.08 15.37 14.96
C ALA A 277 -6.97 15.17 16.01
N ALA A 278 -5.71 15.32 15.62
CA ALA A 278 -4.56 15.17 16.51
C ALA A 278 -4.59 16.17 17.66
N GLN A 279 -4.90 17.45 17.40
CA GLN A 279 -5.00 18.47 18.45
C GLN A 279 -6.04 18.09 19.52
N ILE A 280 -7.21 17.63 19.10
CA ILE A 280 -8.27 17.19 20.03
C ILE A 280 -7.85 15.92 20.79
N LEU A 281 -7.35 14.90 20.08
CA LEU A 281 -6.99 13.61 20.66
C LEU A 281 -5.81 13.71 21.65
N ILE A 282 -4.80 14.53 21.34
CA ILE A 282 -3.68 14.85 22.25
C ILE A 282 -4.21 15.60 23.50
N GLY A 283 -5.15 16.54 23.31
CA GLY A 283 -5.81 17.24 24.41
C GLY A 283 -6.53 16.29 25.37
N LEU A 284 -7.36 15.40 24.84
CA LEU A 284 -8.09 14.38 25.61
C LEU A 284 -7.13 13.41 26.33
N TYR A 285 -6.11 12.91 25.63
CA TYR A 285 -5.10 12.01 26.19
C TYR A 285 -4.36 12.66 27.38
N ASN A 286 -3.91 13.91 27.23
CA ASN A 286 -3.20 14.66 28.27
C ASN A 286 -4.09 15.01 29.48
N GLN A 287 -5.41 15.10 29.30
CA GLN A 287 -6.38 15.28 30.39
C GLN A 287 -6.71 13.97 31.13
N GLY A 288 -6.11 12.84 30.74
CA GLY A 288 -6.34 11.53 31.36
C GLY A 288 -7.28 10.61 30.58
N GLY A 289 -7.73 11.01 29.39
CA GLY A 289 -8.50 10.21 28.44
C GLY A 289 -7.69 9.08 27.81
N ASN A 290 -7.19 8.16 28.64
CA ASN A 290 -6.30 7.06 28.26
C ASN A 290 -7.05 5.75 27.93
N SER A 291 -8.32 5.82 27.52
CA SER A 291 -9.07 4.63 27.08
C SER A 291 -8.51 4.12 25.75
N THR A 292 -8.69 2.82 25.48
CA THR A 292 -8.22 2.21 24.23
C THR A 292 -8.81 2.88 23.00
N SER A 293 -10.07 3.34 23.03
CA SER A 293 -10.68 4.11 21.93
C SER A 293 -9.88 5.37 21.57
N VAL A 294 -9.54 6.20 22.56
CA VAL A 294 -8.76 7.43 22.36
C VAL A 294 -7.35 7.09 21.92
N VAL A 295 -6.69 6.13 22.60
CA VAL A 295 -5.30 5.76 22.32
C VAL A 295 -5.13 5.20 20.92
N PHE A 296 -5.99 4.28 20.47
CA PHE A 296 -5.87 3.69 19.14
C PHE A 296 -6.12 4.72 18.02
N THR A 297 -7.16 5.54 18.17
CA THR A 297 -7.48 6.60 17.20
C THR A 297 -6.39 7.69 17.16
N LEU A 298 -5.81 8.06 18.32
CA LEU A 298 -4.66 8.95 18.38
C LEU A 298 -3.43 8.37 17.70
N VAL A 299 -3.10 7.10 17.95
CA VAL A 299 -1.96 6.41 17.33
C VAL A 299 -2.12 6.34 15.82
N ARG A 300 -3.31 6.04 15.29
CA ARG A 300 -3.62 6.10 13.86
C ARG A 300 -3.35 7.50 13.29
N THR A 301 -3.90 8.52 13.93
CA THR A 301 -3.74 9.92 13.51
C THR A 301 -2.28 10.34 13.48
N LEU A 302 -1.49 10.00 14.52
CA LEU A 302 -0.06 10.31 14.60
C LEU A 302 0.75 9.54 13.56
N ASN A 303 0.39 8.29 13.25
CA ASN A 303 1.02 7.51 12.19
C ASN A 303 0.78 8.14 10.80
N GLU A 304 -0.46 8.50 10.48
CA GLU A 304 -0.80 9.20 9.23
C GLU A 304 -0.08 10.55 9.11
N LEU A 305 0.08 11.28 10.22
CA LEU A 305 0.88 12.51 10.34
C LEU A 305 2.41 12.29 10.43
N GLY A 306 2.89 11.06 10.23
CA GLY A 306 4.32 10.75 10.23
C GLY A 306 5.04 10.92 11.57
N LYS A 307 4.32 11.20 12.68
CA LYS A 307 4.88 11.33 14.03
C LYS A 307 4.98 9.96 14.71
N ARG A 308 5.67 9.06 14.01
CA ARG A 308 5.85 7.64 14.31
C ARG A 308 6.48 7.41 15.69
N GLY A 309 7.42 8.26 16.11
CA GLY A 309 8.03 8.18 17.44
C GLY A 309 7.04 8.37 18.58
N GLN A 310 6.10 9.32 18.44
CA GLN A 310 5.06 9.56 19.44
C GLN A 310 4.07 8.39 19.50
N ALA A 311 3.67 7.87 18.34
CA ALA A 311 2.80 6.70 18.22
C ALA A 311 3.37 5.45 18.93
N VAL A 312 4.67 5.18 18.75
CA VAL A 312 5.39 4.06 19.39
C VAL A 312 5.41 4.18 20.92
N GLU A 313 5.74 5.35 21.46
CA GLU A 313 5.81 5.54 22.92
C GLU A 313 4.42 5.53 23.58
N ILE A 314 3.38 6.01 22.90
CA ILE A 314 1.99 5.90 23.37
C ILE A 314 1.54 4.44 23.45
N LEU A 315 1.79 3.63 22.40
CA LEU A 315 1.46 2.20 22.42
C LEU A 315 2.25 1.43 23.49
N LYS A 316 3.54 1.73 23.64
CA LYS A 316 4.40 1.15 24.68
C LYS A 316 3.82 1.39 26.08
N LYS A 317 3.41 2.62 26.38
CA LYS A 317 2.78 2.98 27.66
C LYS A 317 1.43 2.29 27.87
N LEU A 318 0.65 2.04 26.81
CA LEU A 318 -0.57 1.21 26.89
C LEU A 318 -0.25 -0.26 27.24
N ILE A 319 0.78 -0.85 26.62
CA ILE A 319 1.26 -2.21 26.94
C ILE A 319 1.72 -2.30 28.40
N GLU A 320 2.56 -1.36 28.85
CA GLU A 320 3.09 -1.30 30.21
C GLU A 320 1.97 -1.17 31.26
N THR A 321 1.04 -0.23 31.08
CA THR A 321 -0.07 -0.01 32.04
C THR A 321 -1.05 -1.19 32.08
N THR A 322 -1.33 -1.83 30.95
CA THR A 322 -2.20 -3.02 30.92
C THR A 322 -1.54 -4.21 31.62
N ASN A 323 -0.22 -4.42 31.44
CA ASN A 323 0.54 -5.46 32.15
C ASN A 323 0.59 -5.22 33.67
N MET A 324 0.47 -3.96 34.13
CA MET A 324 0.33 -3.62 35.55
C MET A 324 -1.08 -3.81 36.11
N GLY A 325 -2.02 -4.35 35.32
CA GLY A 325 -3.41 -4.61 35.74
C GLY A 325 -4.31 -3.37 35.79
N GLN A 326 -3.89 -2.26 35.19
CA GLN A 326 -4.77 -1.10 35.01
C GLN A 326 -5.80 -1.41 33.92
N GLN A 327 -7.09 -1.16 34.19
CA GLN A 327 -8.20 -1.44 33.26
C GLN A 327 -8.31 -0.38 32.15
N ASN A 328 -7.23 -0.19 31.39
CA ASN A 328 -7.19 0.79 30.28
C ASN A 328 -7.78 0.21 28.98
N MET A 329 -7.99 -1.11 28.92
CA MET A 329 -8.62 -1.86 27.81
C MET A 329 -10.15 -1.66 27.74
N ASN A 330 -10.60 -0.42 27.82
CA ASN A 330 -12.00 -0.02 27.66
C ASN A 330 -12.21 0.61 26.27
N VAL A 331 -13.25 0.17 25.57
CA VAL A 331 -13.66 0.63 24.23
C VAL A 331 -15.13 1.10 24.16
N ASP A 332 -15.62 1.74 25.23
CA ASP A 332 -16.97 2.35 25.32
C ASP A 332 -17.32 3.33 24.18
N LEU A 333 -16.32 3.86 23.45
CA LEU A 333 -16.50 4.78 22.33
C LEU A 333 -16.03 4.13 21.01
N PRO A 334 -16.66 4.45 19.87
CA PRO A 334 -16.22 3.99 18.54
C PRO A 334 -14.78 4.42 18.26
N PHE A 335 -13.99 3.62 17.55
CA PHE A 335 -12.55 3.88 17.37
C PHE A 335 -12.01 3.33 16.05
N MET A 336 -10.84 3.84 15.63
CA MET A 336 -10.05 3.26 14.53
C MET A 336 -8.94 2.39 15.10
N LEU A 337 -8.59 1.27 14.46
CA LEU A 337 -7.43 0.47 14.88
C LEU A 337 -6.11 1.19 14.57
N PRO A 338 -5.04 1.01 15.38
CA PRO A 338 -3.80 1.78 15.29
C PRO A 338 -3.15 1.89 13.89
N VAL A 339 -3.28 0.87 13.04
CA VAL A 339 -2.80 0.89 11.64
C VAL A 339 -3.85 0.31 10.68
N PRO A 340 -4.04 0.87 9.46
CA PRO A 340 -5.10 0.47 8.52
C PRO A 340 -5.12 -1.01 8.13
N GLU A 341 -3.97 -1.70 8.13
CA GLU A 341 -3.88 -3.13 7.81
C GLU A 341 -4.66 -4.03 8.77
N GLN A 342 -4.99 -3.53 9.97
CA GLN A 342 -5.70 -4.28 11.01
C GLN A 342 -7.22 -4.29 10.80
N ASP A 343 -7.79 -3.32 10.09
CA ASP A 343 -9.25 -3.15 9.96
C ASP A 343 -9.95 -4.35 9.34
N LYS A 344 -9.23 -5.15 8.55
CA LYS A 344 -9.75 -6.33 7.84
C LYS A 344 -9.70 -7.61 8.69
N VAL A 345 -9.40 -7.51 9.99
CA VAL A 345 -9.23 -8.66 10.89
C VAL A 345 -10.38 -8.74 11.91
N ALA A 346 -11.29 -9.68 11.72
CA ALA A 346 -12.40 -9.94 12.66
C ALA A 346 -11.92 -10.39 14.05
N ILE A 347 -12.78 -10.18 15.06
CA ILE A 347 -12.65 -10.77 16.40
C ILE A 347 -13.02 -12.26 16.33
N LYS A 348 -12.23 -13.12 17.00
CA LYS A 348 -12.44 -14.57 17.12
C LYS A 348 -12.22 -15.09 18.55
N THR A 349 -11.52 -14.32 19.39
CA THR A 349 -11.31 -14.58 20.82
C THR A 349 -11.98 -13.48 21.66
N GLU A 350 -11.73 -13.46 22.98
CA GLU A 350 -12.23 -12.39 23.84
C GLU A 350 -11.68 -11.02 23.40
N LEU A 351 -12.55 -10.01 23.34
CA LEU A 351 -12.22 -8.64 22.93
C LEU A 351 -10.91 -8.11 23.54
N ASN A 352 -10.69 -8.28 24.85
CA ASN A 352 -9.47 -7.80 25.52
C ASN A 352 -8.18 -8.50 25.04
N LYS A 353 -8.26 -9.78 24.66
CA LYS A 353 -7.13 -10.53 24.07
C LYS A 353 -6.87 -10.04 22.64
N TRP A 354 -7.93 -9.87 21.85
CA TRP A 354 -7.85 -9.34 20.49
C TRP A 354 -7.27 -7.90 20.48
N LEU A 355 -7.76 -7.01 21.36
CA LEU A 355 -7.21 -5.65 21.52
C LEU A 355 -5.72 -5.68 21.90
N MET A 356 -5.30 -6.59 22.80
CA MET A 356 -3.87 -6.73 23.15
C MET A 356 -3.03 -7.18 21.94
N VAL A 357 -3.55 -8.13 21.13
CA VAL A 357 -2.91 -8.52 19.87
C VAL A 357 -2.78 -7.32 18.94
N LYS A 358 -3.84 -6.50 18.77
CA LYS A 358 -3.78 -5.28 17.94
C LYS A 358 -2.75 -4.27 18.46
N THR A 359 -2.67 -4.04 19.78
CA THR A 359 -1.69 -3.14 20.41
C THR A 359 -0.25 -3.59 20.15
N VAL A 360 0.09 -4.85 20.44
CA VAL A 360 1.46 -5.38 20.30
C VAL A 360 1.87 -5.44 18.84
N GLU A 361 0.96 -5.86 17.96
CA GLU A 361 1.15 -5.86 16.51
C GLU A 361 1.49 -4.47 15.96
N ALA A 362 0.67 -3.47 16.28
CA ALA A 362 0.90 -2.10 15.85
C ALA A 362 2.22 -1.55 16.41
N TRP A 363 2.55 -1.87 17.67
CA TRP A 363 3.80 -1.43 18.28
C TRP A 363 5.04 -1.98 17.56
N ILE A 364 5.03 -3.25 17.16
CA ILE A 364 6.13 -3.85 16.38
C ILE A 364 6.24 -3.19 14.99
N LEU A 365 5.12 -3.05 14.27
CA LEU A 365 5.08 -2.47 12.92
C LEU A 365 5.50 -0.99 12.90
N LEU A 366 5.13 -0.23 13.93
CA LEU A 366 5.50 1.18 14.09
C LEU A 366 6.87 1.36 14.73
N LYS A 367 7.43 0.37 15.42
CA LYS A 367 8.80 0.44 15.94
C LYS A 367 9.84 0.06 14.89
N ASP A 368 9.70 -1.08 14.22
CA ASP A 368 10.76 -1.57 13.33
C ASP A 368 10.46 -1.26 11.84
N TRP A 369 11.49 -0.92 11.07
CA TRP A 369 11.38 -0.75 9.60
C TRP A 369 10.97 -2.04 8.89
N THR A 370 11.57 -3.12 9.36
CA THR A 370 11.31 -4.48 8.95
C THR A 370 11.55 -5.33 10.19
N THR A 371 10.78 -6.40 10.35
CA THR A 371 10.94 -7.30 11.51
C THR A 371 12.22 -8.13 11.47
N TYR A 372 12.99 -8.04 10.39
CA TYR A 372 14.36 -8.54 10.34
C TYR A 372 15.27 -7.77 11.31
N LEU A 373 15.07 -6.45 11.43
CA LEU A 373 15.83 -5.57 12.32
C LEU A 373 15.33 -5.59 13.77
N SER A 374 14.18 -6.21 14.04
CA SER A 374 13.61 -6.37 15.39
C SER A 374 14.64 -6.95 16.38
N GLY A 375 14.67 -6.40 17.59
CA GLY A 375 15.54 -6.85 18.66
C GLY A 375 15.08 -8.17 19.33
N PRO A 376 15.86 -8.70 20.29
CA PRO A 376 15.55 -9.98 20.95
C PRO A 376 14.27 -9.98 21.80
N GLN A 377 13.72 -8.82 22.15
CA GLN A 377 12.46 -8.73 22.90
C GLN A 377 11.27 -8.74 21.93
N GLU A 378 11.37 -7.96 20.86
CA GLU A 378 10.42 -7.84 19.77
C GLU A 378 10.24 -9.18 19.06
N ARG A 379 11.34 -9.91 18.79
CA ARG A 379 11.29 -11.27 18.22
C ARG A 379 10.46 -12.24 19.06
N LYS A 380 10.57 -12.20 20.39
CA LYS A 380 9.74 -13.05 21.28
C LYS A 380 8.26 -12.69 21.21
N LEU A 381 7.94 -11.41 21.02
CA LEU A 381 6.55 -10.98 20.81
C LEU A 381 6.03 -11.46 19.45
N ILE A 382 6.85 -11.40 18.39
CA ILE A 382 6.53 -11.96 17.07
C ILE A 382 6.31 -13.49 17.16
N GLU A 383 7.18 -14.23 17.85
CA GLU A 383 7.05 -15.67 18.10
C GLU A 383 5.76 -16.01 18.88
N VAL A 384 5.34 -15.18 19.84
CA VAL A 384 4.08 -15.34 20.59
C VAL A 384 2.85 -15.01 19.75
N LEU A 385 2.97 -14.10 18.78
CA LEU A 385 1.92 -13.79 17.80
C LEU A 385 1.83 -14.85 16.69
N GLU A 386 2.84 -15.70 16.52
CA GLU A 386 2.88 -16.69 15.46
C GLU A 386 1.78 -17.77 15.63
N GLY A 387 1.15 -18.15 14.51
CA GLY A 387 0.03 -19.10 14.51
C GLY A 387 -1.29 -18.55 15.07
N ASN A 388 -1.34 -17.33 15.61
CA ASN A 388 -2.59 -16.71 16.05
C ASN A 388 -3.46 -16.31 14.84
N PRO A 389 -4.72 -16.81 14.74
CA PRO A 389 -5.60 -16.53 13.59
C PRO A 389 -6.17 -15.11 13.53
N GLU A 390 -5.83 -14.24 14.49
CA GLU A 390 -6.25 -12.83 14.61
C GLU A 390 -5.10 -11.84 14.36
N VAL A 391 -3.95 -12.33 13.91
CA VAL A 391 -2.80 -11.51 13.51
C VAL A 391 -2.97 -11.07 12.05
N SER A 392 -2.57 -9.83 11.74
CA SER A 392 -2.70 -9.26 10.40
C SER A 392 -1.76 -9.93 9.40
N LYS A 393 -2.07 -9.74 8.11
CA LYS A 393 -1.30 -10.32 7.00
C LYS A 393 0.13 -9.79 6.89
N ILE A 394 0.43 -8.61 7.43
CA ILE A 394 1.78 -8.03 7.39
C ILE A 394 2.68 -8.67 8.44
N THR A 395 2.18 -8.84 9.67
CA THR A 395 2.88 -9.50 10.78
C THR A 395 3.12 -11.00 10.52
N SER A 396 2.22 -11.68 9.80
CA SER A 396 2.46 -13.08 9.41
C SER A 396 3.55 -13.25 8.33
N ARG A 397 3.81 -12.23 7.49
CA ARG A 397 4.99 -12.23 6.60
C ARG A 397 6.28 -12.02 7.36
N ALA A 398 6.23 -11.15 8.37
CA ALA A 398 7.35 -10.77 9.21
C ALA A 398 8.03 -11.98 9.89
N SER A 399 7.25 -12.89 10.49
CA SER A 399 7.79 -14.16 11.02
C SER A 399 8.38 -15.05 9.92
N ARG A 400 7.66 -15.26 8.80
CA ARG A 400 8.12 -16.14 7.71
C ARG A 400 9.46 -15.73 7.09
N ILE A 401 9.75 -14.42 7.03
CA ILE A 401 11.06 -13.91 6.59
C ILE A 401 12.15 -14.34 7.59
N TYR A 402 11.89 -14.23 8.89
CA TYR A 402 12.81 -14.68 9.94
C TYR A 402 13.03 -16.20 9.91
N GLU A 403 11.97 -17.01 9.75
CA GLU A 403 12.11 -18.47 9.55
C GLU A 403 13.05 -18.79 8.38
N TYR A 404 12.80 -18.18 7.21
CA TYR A 404 13.61 -18.41 6.01
C TYR A 404 15.08 -17.97 6.17
N LEU A 405 15.33 -16.87 6.88
CA LEU A 405 16.68 -16.39 7.14
C LEU A 405 17.45 -17.31 8.09
N ASN A 406 16.77 -18.06 8.95
CA ASN A 406 17.35 -19.05 9.86
C ASN A 406 17.40 -20.48 9.30
N ASP A 407 16.62 -20.80 8.26
CA ASP A 407 16.76 -22.07 7.52
C ASP A 407 18.18 -22.17 6.93
N ARG A 408 18.87 -23.29 7.22
CA ARG A 408 20.21 -23.56 6.68
C ARG A 408 20.17 -24.10 5.24
N ASN A 409 18.99 -24.48 4.74
CA ASN A 409 18.79 -25.09 3.42
C ASN A 409 18.10 -24.14 2.42
N LYS A 410 18.42 -22.85 2.49
CA LYS A 410 17.86 -21.75 1.67
C LYS A 410 17.79 -22.09 0.17
N LYS A 411 16.60 -21.97 -0.41
CA LYS A 411 16.31 -22.10 -1.86
C LYS A 411 15.62 -20.84 -2.36
N TYR A 412 16.03 -20.36 -3.53
CA TYR A 412 15.42 -19.20 -4.20
C TYR A 412 13.89 -19.32 -4.36
N ASN A 413 13.37 -20.52 -4.61
CA ASN A 413 11.92 -20.77 -4.70
C ASN A 413 11.17 -20.50 -3.39
N GLN A 414 11.83 -20.60 -2.22
CA GLN A 414 11.24 -20.19 -0.95
C GLN A 414 11.18 -18.66 -0.83
N ILE A 415 12.16 -17.91 -1.35
CA ILE A 415 12.11 -16.43 -1.41
C ILE A 415 10.86 -15.97 -2.15
N LYS A 416 10.56 -16.58 -3.31
CA LYS A 416 9.34 -16.29 -4.06
C LYS A 416 8.08 -16.50 -3.21
N SER A 417 8.04 -17.47 -2.29
CA SER A 417 6.88 -17.72 -1.41
C SER A 417 6.78 -16.75 -0.22
N LEU A 418 7.81 -15.95 0.06
CA LEU A 418 7.79 -14.85 1.05
C LEU A 418 7.22 -13.57 0.45
N PHE A 419 7.66 -13.22 -0.76
CA PHE A 419 7.26 -11.98 -1.46
C PHE A 419 6.02 -12.13 -2.36
N ASN A 420 5.61 -13.37 -2.68
CA ASN A 420 4.25 -13.69 -3.11
C ASN A 420 3.29 -13.41 -1.93
N SER A 421 3.06 -12.12 -1.67
CA SER A 421 2.33 -11.50 -0.57
C SER A 421 2.02 -12.42 0.64
N LEU A 422 1.03 -13.30 0.77
CA LEU A 422 -0.24 -13.57 0.10
C LEU A 422 -0.44 -13.06 -1.33
N ALA A 423 0.30 -13.66 -2.27
CA ALA A 423 -0.34 -14.08 -3.49
C ALA A 423 -1.46 -15.00 -3.02
N THR A 424 -2.69 -14.49 -3.12
CA THR A 424 -3.89 -15.28 -3.32
C THR A 424 -3.49 -16.60 -3.98
N LYS A 425 -3.69 -17.74 -3.28
CA LYS A 425 -3.14 -19.05 -3.67
C LYS A 425 -3.28 -19.18 -5.18
N GLU A 426 -2.17 -19.36 -5.92
CA GLU A 426 -2.25 -19.58 -7.38
C GLU A 426 -3.32 -20.64 -7.59
N ILE A 427 -4.37 -20.30 -8.35
CA ILE A 427 -5.57 -21.13 -8.44
C ILE A 427 -5.09 -22.46 -8.99
N SER A 428 -5.09 -23.47 -8.12
CA SER A 428 -4.46 -24.73 -8.39
C SER A 428 -5.54 -25.78 -8.61
N PHE A 429 -5.22 -26.69 -9.50
CA PHE A 429 -6.12 -27.74 -9.92
C PHE A 429 -5.38 -29.07 -9.78
N SER A 430 -6.13 -30.11 -9.45
CA SER A 430 -5.61 -31.45 -9.24
C SER A 430 -4.94 -31.98 -10.50
N SER A 431 -3.83 -32.71 -10.34
CA SER A 431 -3.02 -33.20 -11.45
C SER A 431 -3.67 -34.32 -12.28
N ASP A 432 -4.85 -34.80 -11.87
CA ASP A 432 -5.70 -35.74 -12.60
C ASP A 432 -6.73 -35.06 -13.50
N ARG A 433 -6.80 -33.71 -13.51
CA ARG A 433 -7.59 -32.95 -14.49
C ARG A 433 -7.14 -33.24 -15.92
N SER A 434 -8.07 -33.24 -16.85
CA SER A 434 -7.80 -33.57 -18.26
C SER A 434 -6.83 -32.60 -18.93
N ASP A 435 -6.08 -33.09 -19.92
CA ASP A 435 -5.17 -32.26 -20.73
C ASP A 435 -5.87 -31.05 -21.36
N TYR A 436 -7.15 -31.20 -21.73
CA TYR A 436 -7.98 -30.11 -22.22
C TYR A 436 -8.17 -29.02 -21.15
N PHE A 437 -8.57 -29.41 -19.94
CA PHE A 437 -8.75 -28.48 -18.81
C PHE A 437 -7.44 -27.73 -18.51
N ASN A 438 -6.33 -28.45 -18.39
CA ASN A 438 -5.00 -27.87 -18.13
C ASN A 438 -4.55 -26.93 -19.27
N SER A 439 -4.83 -27.28 -20.52
CA SER A 439 -4.55 -26.42 -21.69
C SER A 439 -5.40 -25.15 -21.67
N MET A 440 -6.66 -25.24 -21.25
CA MET A 440 -7.56 -24.09 -21.10
C MET A 440 -7.10 -23.16 -19.98
N VAL A 441 -6.75 -23.68 -18.80
CA VAL A 441 -6.15 -22.90 -17.69
C VAL A 441 -4.93 -22.10 -18.17
N ASN A 442 -3.98 -22.77 -18.83
CA ASN A 442 -2.80 -22.12 -19.40
C ASN A 442 -3.14 -21.04 -20.44
N MET A 443 -4.14 -21.29 -21.30
CA MET A 443 -4.63 -20.30 -22.25
C MET A 443 -5.26 -19.08 -21.55
N ILE A 444 -6.08 -19.30 -20.51
CA ILE A 444 -6.73 -18.23 -19.74
C ILE A 444 -5.68 -17.35 -19.07
N HIS A 445 -4.67 -17.95 -18.41
CA HIS A 445 -3.57 -17.18 -17.83
C HIS A 445 -2.80 -16.36 -18.87
N LYS A 446 -2.52 -16.93 -20.05
CA LYS A 446 -1.76 -16.26 -21.12
C LYS A 446 -2.55 -15.17 -21.86
N LYS A 447 -3.87 -15.33 -22.00
CA LYS A 447 -4.75 -14.39 -22.77
C LYS A 447 -5.54 -13.43 -21.89
N GLY A 448 -5.60 -13.68 -20.59
CA GLY A 448 -6.23 -12.82 -19.58
C GLY A 448 -5.63 -11.42 -19.52
N ALA A 449 -6.24 -10.55 -18.72
CA ALA A 449 -5.65 -9.26 -18.41
C ALA A 449 -4.50 -9.42 -17.41
N GLU A 450 -3.44 -8.64 -17.61
CA GLU A 450 -2.30 -8.54 -16.68
C GLU A 450 -2.64 -7.58 -15.55
N ASN A 451 -3.22 -6.42 -15.90
CA ASN A 451 -3.81 -5.43 -15.02
C ASN A 451 -5.32 -5.33 -15.29
N SER A 452 -6.09 -4.93 -14.27
CA SER A 452 -7.51 -4.59 -14.39
C SER A 452 -7.75 -3.17 -13.89
N TYR A 453 -8.72 -2.48 -14.46
CA TYR A 453 -9.08 -1.09 -14.18
C TYR A 453 -10.51 -1.00 -13.65
N SER A 454 -10.84 0.06 -12.91
CA SER A 454 -12.23 0.35 -12.49
C SER A 454 -13.09 0.76 -13.70
N HIS A 455 -14.41 0.65 -13.57
CA HIS A 455 -15.36 1.15 -14.57
C HIS A 455 -15.82 2.58 -14.28
N GLU A 456 -16.43 3.22 -15.28
CA GLU A 456 -17.01 4.57 -15.20
C GLU A 456 -18.54 4.55 -14.99
N LEU A 457 -19.15 3.38 -14.73
CA LEU A 457 -20.59 3.31 -14.42
C LEU A 457 -20.91 4.05 -13.11
N PRO A 458 -22.07 4.75 -13.01
CA PRO A 458 -22.42 5.60 -11.88
C PRO A 458 -22.92 4.83 -10.64
N GLY A 459 -22.66 3.52 -10.55
CA GLY A 459 -23.16 2.63 -9.50
C GLY A 459 -22.52 1.25 -9.59
N GLU A 460 -22.82 0.41 -8.60
CA GLU A 460 -22.16 -0.89 -8.39
C GLU A 460 -22.30 -1.84 -9.60
N LEU A 461 -21.18 -2.39 -10.10
CA LEU A 461 -21.17 -3.39 -11.16
C LEU A 461 -21.00 -4.81 -10.59
N ILE A 462 -22.01 -5.65 -10.82
CA ILE A 462 -22.02 -7.04 -10.38
C ILE A 462 -21.99 -7.98 -11.58
N VAL A 463 -20.97 -8.85 -11.67
CA VAL A 463 -21.04 -10.04 -12.53
C VAL A 463 -21.69 -11.17 -11.75
N SER A 464 -22.89 -11.59 -12.16
CA SER A 464 -23.64 -12.65 -11.48
C SER A 464 -23.82 -13.89 -12.36
N LEU A 465 -23.56 -15.06 -11.78
CA LEU A 465 -23.69 -16.36 -12.45
C LEU A 465 -24.31 -17.40 -11.51
N THR A 466 -24.69 -18.55 -12.07
CA THR A 466 -25.19 -19.68 -11.28
C THR A 466 -24.68 -20.99 -11.88
N SER A 467 -24.51 -21.99 -11.03
CA SER A 467 -24.12 -23.33 -11.46
C SER A 467 -24.89 -24.41 -10.68
N TYR A 468 -24.63 -25.68 -11.04
CA TYR A 468 -25.19 -26.89 -10.44
C TYR A 468 -24.23 -28.08 -10.64
N PRO A 469 -24.37 -29.19 -9.90
CA PRO A 469 -23.32 -30.20 -9.75
C PRO A 469 -22.70 -30.74 -11.05
N ASN A 470 -23.49 -30.96 -12.11
CA ASN A 470 -22.96 -31.53 -13.37
C ASN A 470 -22.02 -30.58 -14.13
N ARG A 471 -21.94 -29.30 -13.76
CA ARG A 471 -21.05 -28.30 -14.39
C ARG A 471 -19.85 -27.92 -13.50
N PHE A 472 -19.81 -28.39 -12.25
CA PHE A 472 -18.74 -28.11 -11.30
C PHE A 472 -17.34 -28.58 -11.77
N GLU A 473 -17.27 -29.55 -12.68
CA GLU A 473 -16.00 -29.97 -13.30
C GLU A 473 -15.35 -28.89 -14.18
N HIS A 474 -16.14 -27.98 -14.76
CA HIS A 474 -15.67 -27.00 -15.74
C HIS A 474 -15.88 -25.55 -15.30
N LEU A 475 -16.79 -25.29 -14.35
CA LEU A 475 -17.03 -24.00 -13.71
C LEU A 475 -15.75 -23.22 -13.32
N PRO A 476 -14.66 -23.84 -12.82
CA PRO A 476 -13.44 -23.10 -12.52
C PRO A 476 -12.81 -22.37 -13.71
N LEU A 477 -12.98 -22.87 -14.94
CA LEU A 477 -12.48 -22.20 -16.16
C LEU A 477 -13.25 -20.89 -16.41
N THR A 478 -14.57 -20.93 -16.22
CA THR A 478 -15.46 -19.76 -16.31
C THR A 478 -15.07 -18.73 -15.25
N LEU A 479 -15.00 -19.13 -13.98
CA LEU A 479 -14.63 -18.23 -12.88
C LEU A 479 -13.25 -17.60 -13.08
N LEU A 480 -12.26 -18.38 -13.51
CA LEU A 480 -10.90 -17.89 -13.82
C LEU A 480 -10.91 -16.85 -14.94
N SER A 481 -11.80 -17.00 -15.94
CA SER A 481 -11.94 -16.03 -17.04
C SER A 481 -12.64 -14.72 -16.64
N ILE A 482 -13.54 -14.77 -15.65
CA ILE A 482 -14.22 -13.60 -15.09
C ILE A 482 -13.27 -12.80 -14.16
N ILE A 483 -12.42 -13.47 -13.38
CA ILE A 483 -11.38 -12.80 -12.57
C ILE A 483 -10.28 -12.15 -13.45
N LYS A 484 -10.14 -12.60 -14.70
CA LYS A 484 -9.09 -12.14 -15.65
C LYS A 484 -9.58 -11.13 -16.70
N GLN A 485 -10.61 -10.36 -16.36
CA GLN A 485 -11.09 -9.24 -17.17
C GLN A 485 -10.16 -8.02 -17.08
N SER A 486 -10.21 -7.14 -18.08
CA SER A 486 -9.50 -5.84 -18.12
C SER A 486 -10.23 -4.74 -17.36
N VAL A 487 -11.52 -4.90 -17.13
CA VAL A 487 -12.34 -4.05 -16.25
C VAL A 487 -12.82 -4.91 -15.09
N SER A 488 -12.58 -4.46 -13.87
CA SER A 488 -13.03 -5.11 -12.65
C SER A 488 -14.50 -4.77 -12.41
N PRO A 489 -15.39 -5.75 -12.18
CA PRO A 489 -16.63 -5.50 -11.47
C PRO A 489 -16.34 -5.30 -9.97
N ASP A 490 -17.21 -4.58 -9.26
CA ASP A 490 -17.14 -4.46 -7.80
C ASP A 490 -17.38 -5.81 -7.11
N LYS A 491 -18.26 -6.64 -7.68
CA LYS A 491 -18.57 -7.98 -7.16
C LYS A 491 -18.70 -9.03 -8.25
N ILE A 492 -18.28 -10.26 -7.92
CA ILE A 492 -18.59 -11.47 -8.68
C ILE A 492 -19.43 -12.38 -7.77
N ILE A 493 -20.69 -12.66 -8.13
CA ILE A 493 -21.60 -13.47 -7.29
C ILE A 493 -21.96 -14.78 -7.99
N LEU A 494 -21.52 -15.91 -7.42
CA LEU A 494 -21.88 -17.27 -7.85
C LEU A 494 -23.03 -17.80 -6.99
N TRP A 495 -24.20 -17.96 -7.59
CA TRP A 495 -25.38 -18.55 -6.93
C TRP A 495 -25.44 -20.06 -7.10
N ILE A 496 -25.52 -20.77 -5.98
CA ILE A 496 -25.71 -22.22 -5.89
C ILE A 496 -27.07 -22.49 -5.23
N ALA A 497 -27.73 -23.60 -5.56
CA ALA A 497 -28.96 -23.95 -4.86
C ALA A 497 -28.61 -24.52 -3.47
N GLU A 498 -29.42 -24.26 -2.43
CA GLU A 498 -29.08 -24.66 -1.06
C GLU A 498 -28.82 -26.18 -0.93
N GLN A 499 -29.56 -27.01 -1.68
CA GLN A 499 -29.34 -28.46 -1.68
C GLN A 499 -28.03 -28.91 -2.36
N ASP A 500 -27.44 -28.09 -3.24
CA ASP A 500 -26.22 -28.39 -3.99
C ASP A 500 -24.95 -27.95 -3.25
N LYS A 501 -25.09 -27.26 -2.11
CA LYS A 501 -24.00 -26.67 -1.30
C LYS A 501 -22.92 -27.68 -0.92
N SER A 502 -23.30 -28.90 -0.57
CA SER A 502 -22.38 -29.98 -0.19
C SER A 502 -21.63 -30.62 -1.36
N ALA A 503 -22.00 -30.31 -2.61
CA ALA A 503 -21.32 -30.79 -3.80
C ALA A 503 -20.20 -29.86 -4.29
N LEU A 504 -20.01 -28.68 -3.68
CA LEU A 504 -18.91 -27.78 -4.00
C LEU A 504 -17.57 -28.40 -3.61
N SER A 505 -16.61 -28.41 -4.54
CA SER A 505 -15.25 -28.88 -4.31
C SER A 505 -14.35 -27.77 -3.77
N GLU A 506 -13.26 -28.14 -3.10
CA GLU A 506 -12.18 -27.23 -2.72
C GLU A 506 -11.65 -26.41 -3.91
N GLU A 507 -11.62 -27.00 -5.11
CA GLU A 507 -11.23 -26.30 -6.34
C GLU A 507 -12.17 -25.17 -6.75
N ILE A 508 -13.44 -25.17 -6.29
CA ILE A 508 -14.38 -24.06 -6.48
C ILE A 508 -14.32 -23.11 -5.27
N LEU A 509 -14.20 -23.64 -4.04
CA LEU A 509 -14.16 -22.83 -2.81
C LEU A 509 -12.94 -21.90 -2.75
N GLN A 510 -11.80 -22.28 -3.35
CA GLN A 510 -10.62 -21.41 -3.47
C GLN A 510 -10.88 -20.08 -4.22
N PHE A 511 -11.98 -19.96 -4.97
CA PHE A 511 -12.35 -18.72 -5.64
C PHE A 511 -12.91 -17.66 -4.69
N ILE A 512 -13.26 -18.02 -3.44
CA ILE A 512 -13.61 -17.07 -2.38
C ILE A 512 -12.39 -16.19 -2.04
N ASP A 513 -11.19 -16.79 -1.95
CA ASP A 513 -9.90 -16.08 -1.80
C ASP A 513 -9.56 -15.16 -3.00
N ARG A 514 -10.39 -15.18 -4.05
CA ARG A 514 -10.25 -14.41 -5.29
C ARG A 514 -11.35 -13.37 -5.50
N GLY A 515 -12.21 -13.15 -4.50
CA GLY A 515 -13.30 -12.17 -4.58
C GLY A 515 -14.59 -12.69 -5.22
N VAL A 516 -14.76 -14.01 -5.38
CA VAL A 516 -16.04 -14.61 -5.77
C VAL A 516 -16.88 -14.85 -4.53
N ASP A 517 -18.00 -14.13 -4.42
CA ASP A 517 -19.01 -14.29 -3.39
C ASP A 517 -19.92 -15.48 -3.75
N ILE A 518 -19.72 -16.63 -3.08
CA ILE A 518 -20.51 -17.83 -3.30
C ILE A 518 -21.73 -17.79 -2.38
N ARG A 519 -22.92 -17.59 -2.96
CA ARG A 519 -24.19 -17.47 -2.23
C ARG A 519 -25.13 -18.64 -2.51
N PHE A 520 -26.02 -18.90 -1.56
CA PHE A 520 -26.99 -19.99 -1.61
C PHE A 520 -28.42 -19.45 -1.67
N CYS A 521 -29.30 -20.15 -2.39
CA CYS A 521 -30.69 -19.76 -2.60
C CYS A 521 -31.59 -20.97 -2.94
N GLU A 522 -32.91 -20.75 -3.01
CA GLU A 522 -33.85 -21.73 -3.58
C GLU A 522 -33.48 -22.06 -5.03
N ASP A 523 -33.75 -23.29 -5.48
CA ASP A 523 -33.47 -23.70 -6.87
C ASP A 523 -34.43 -23.09 -7.90
N LEU A 524 -34.16 -21.83 -8.23
CA LEU A 524 -34.78 -21.11 -9.34
C LEU A 524 -34.18 -21.50 -10.72
N ARG A 525 -33.45 -22.63 -10.80
CA ARG A 525 -32.71 -23.08 -11.98
C ARG A 525 -31.77 -21.98 -12.50
N SER A 526 -31.74 -21.72 -13.81
CA SER A 526 -30.91 -20.67 -14.40
C SER A 526 -31.25 -19.25 -13.90
N TYR A 527 -32.45 -19.00 -13.38
CA TYR A 527 -32.83 -17.68 -12.84
C TYR A 527 -32.16 -17.33 -11.51
N LYS A 528 -31.47 -18.30 -10.87
CA LYS A 528 -30.60 -18.07 -9.71
C LYS A 528 -29.56 -16.97 -9.97
N LYS A 529 -29.10 -16.75 -11.21
CA LYS A 529 -28.12 -15.68 -11.53
C LYS A 529 -28.66 -14.25 -11.64
N ILE A 530 -29.98 -14.05 -11.48
CA ILE A 530 -30.60 -12.73 -11.70
C ILE A 530 -31.61 -12.37 -10.62
N ILE A 531 -32.55 -13.27 -10.28
CA ILE A 531 -33.62 -12.98 -9.31
C ILE A 531 -33.08 -12.64 -7.91
N PRO A 532 -32.19 -13.43 -7.28
CA PRO A 532 -31.70 -13.11 -5.94
C PRO A 532 -30.67 -11.96 -5.94
N THR A 533 -29.96 -11.74 -7.06
CA THR A 533 -29.08 -10.57 -7.23
C THR A 533 -29.90 -9.28 -7.24
N LEU A 534 -30.93 -9.18 -8.08
CA LEU A 534 -31.85 -8.03 -8.13
C LEU A 534 -32.55 -7.75 -6.78
N LYS A 535 -32.86 -8.80 -6.01
CA LYS A 535 -33.45 -8.65 -4.67
C LYS A 535 -32.47 -8.12 -3.61
N SER A 536 -31.18 -8.36 -3.78
CA SER A 536 -30.15 -7.99 -2.80
C SER A 536 -29.39 -6.71 -3.16
N HIS A 537 -29.34 -6.36 -4.45
CA HIS A 537 -28.69 -5.17 -4.98
C HIS A 537 -29.61 -4.59 -6.08
N PRO A 538 -30.72 -3.92 -5.71
CA PRO A 538 -31.75 -3.49 -6.67
C PRO A 538 -31.30 -2.37 -7.61
N ASP A 539 -30.34 -1.55 -7.18
CA ASP A 539 -29.83 -0.39 -7.92
C ASP A 539 -28.50 -0.67 -8.65
N ALA A 540 -28.02 -1.93 -8.64
CA ALA A 540 -26.75 -2.32 -9.24
C ALA A 540 -26.86 -2.63 -10.74
N PHE A 541 -25.80 -2.35 -11.48
CA PHE A 541 -25.61 -2.81 -12.86
C PHE A 541 -25.25 -4.30 -12.84
N ILE A 542 -26.14 -5.17 -13.33
CA ILE A 542 -25.95 -6.62 -13.27
C ILE A 542 -25.63 -7.20 -14.66
N ILE A 543 -24.38 -7.66 -14.82
CA ILE A 543 -23.96 -8.50 -15.95
C ILE A 543 -24.24 -9.96 -15.58
N THR A 544 -25.08 -10.66 -16.36
CA THR A 544 -25.28 -12.11 -16.15
C THR A 544 -24.33 -12.95 -17.00
N ALA A 545 -23.64 -13.93 -16.40
CA ALA A 545 -22.78 -14.89 -17.10
C ALA A 545 -23.39 -16.31 -17.12
N ASP A 546 -22.93 -17.17 -18.03
CA ASP A 546 -23.23 -18.61 -18.05
C ASP A 546 -22.01 -19.37 -17.53
N ASP A 547 -22.23 -20.53 -16.91
CA ASP A 547 -21.21 -21.28 -16.19
C ASP A 547 -20.37 -22.22 -17.06
N ASP A 548 -20.61 -22.24 -18.37
CA ASP A 548 -19.94 -23.11 -19.36
C ASP A 548 -19.21 -22.35 -20.48
N LEU A 549 -18.97 -21.05 -20.31
CA LEU A 549 -18.27 -20.21 -21.27
C LEU A 549 -16.91 -19.71 -20.75
N TYR A 550 -15.93 -19.70 -21.65
CA TYR A 550 -14.70 -18.93 -21.46
C TYR A 550 -14.91 -17.50 -21.98
N TYR A 551 -14.79 -16.51 -21.09
CA TYR A 551 -14.94 -15.10 -21.46
C TYR A 551 -13.62 -14.49 -21.93
N ASN A 552 -13.68 -13.73 -23.03
CA ASN A 552 -12.56 -12.89 -23.48
C ASN A 552 -12.24 -11.86 -22.38
N LYS A 553 -10.97 -11.49 -22.19
CA LYS A 553 -10.58 -10.49 -21.17
C LYS A 553 -11.25 -9.12 -21.30
N ARG A 554 -11.73 -8.74 -22.48
CA ARG A 554 -12.46 -7.47 -22.72
C ARG A 554 -13.98 -7.64 -22.73
N TRP A 555 -14.52 -8.70 -22.13
CA TRP A 555 -15.96 -8.96 -22.14
C TRP A 555 -16.72 -7.96 -21.28
N VAL A 556 -16.27 -7.75 -20.03
CA VAL A 556 -16.84 -6.70 -19.15
C VAL A 556 -16.57 -5.31 -19.74
N GLU A 557 -15.35 -5.05 -20.22
CA GLU A 557 -14.97 -3.78 -20.89
C GLU A 557 -15.93 -3.42 -22.05
N GLY A 558 -16.29 -4.40 -22.89
CA GLY A 558 -17.23 -4.19 -23.99
C GLY A 558 -18.65 -3.89 -23.51
N LEU A 559 -19.16 -4.65 -22.54
CA LEU A 559 -20.50 -4.44 -21.98
C LEU A 559 -20.65 -3.09 -21.26
N VAL A 560 -19.61 -2.66 -20.54
CA VAL A 560 -19.56 -1.37 -19.84
C VAL A 560 -19.48 -0.21 -20.84
N ARG A 561 -18.60 -0.29 -21.84
CA ARG A 561 -18.43 0.77 -22.85
C ARG A 561 -19.68 0.97 -23.70
N ASP A 562 -20.40 -0.11 -23.99
CA ASP A 562 -21.58 -0.09 -24.87
C ASP A 562 -22.90 0.18 -24.09
N TYR A 563 -22.82 0.55 -22.81
CA TYR A 563 -23.96 1.02 -22.00
C TYR A 563 -24.24 2.51 -22.28
N GLU A 564 -25.46 2.83 -22.69
CA GLU A 564 -25.90 4.21 -22.93
C GLU A 564 -26.83 4.74 -21.83
N ASN A 565 -27.81 3.94 -21.39
CA ASN A 565 -28.84 4.32 -20.41
C ASN A 565 -29.63 3.09 -19.91
N ASN A 566 -30.38 3.30 -18.82
CA ASN A 566 -31.21 2.30 -18.14
C ASN A 566 -32.45 1.80 -18.93
N GLU A 567 -32.76 2.32 -20.12
CA GLU A 567 -33.86 1.83 -20.96
C GLU A 567 -33.44 0.63 -21.84
N THR A 568 -32.14 0.29 -21.86
CA THR A 568 -31.56 -0.71 -22.77
C THR A 568 -30.82 -1.82 -22.02
N VAL A 569 -30.78 -3.02 -22.62
CA VAL A 569 -30.01 -4.16 -22.11
C VAL A 569 -28.90 -4.49 -23.10
N VAL A 570 -27.65 -4.24 -22.69
CA VAL A 570 -26.45 -4.56 -23.48
C VAL A 570 -26.21 -6.07 -23.45
N ALA A 571 -26.05 -6.70 -24.62
CA ALA A 571 -25.86 -8.15 -24.71
C ALA A 571 -25.07 -8.59 -25.95
N HIS A 572 -24.15 -9.54 -25.77
CA HIS A 572 -23.37 -10.15 -26.87
C HIS A 572 -24.20 -11.10 -27.76
N ARG A 573 -25.35 -11.59 -27.26
CA ARG A 573 -26.21 -12.53 -27.97
C ARG A 573 -27.67 -12.24 -27.66
N VAL A 574 -28.42 -11.85 -28.70
CA VAL A 574 -29.86 -11.57 -28.62
C VAL A 574 -30.60 -12.47 -29.60
N HIS A 575 -31.72 -13.05 -29.17
CA HIS A 575 -32.59 -13.85 -30.02
C HIS A 575 -33.90 -13.10 -30.25
N ARG A 576 -34.26 -12.90 -31.52
CA ARG A 576 -35.56 -12.32 -31.87
C ARG A 576 -36.63 -13.40 -31.76
N ILE A 577 -37.54 -13.24 -30.80
CA ILE A 577 -38.75 -14.06 -30.72
C ILE A 577 -39.49 -13.98 -32.06
N SER A 578 -39.79 -15.14 -32.64
CA SER A 578 -40.53 -15.23 -33.89
C SER A 578 -41.63 -16.27 -33.79
N PHE A 579 -42.72 -16.04 -34.52
CA PHE A 579 -43.92 -16.85 -34.44
C PHE A 579 -44.17 -17.58 -35.77
N LYS A 580 -44.82 -18.74 -35.67
CA LYS A 580 -45.46 -19.46 -36.78
C LYS A 580 -46.76 -18.75 -37.16
N GLN A 581 -47.33 -19.08 -38.32
CA GLN A 581 -48.59 -18.50 -38.78
C GLN A 581 -49.80 -18.81 -37.87
N ASN A 582 -49.72 -19.87 -37.05
CA ASN A 582 -50.72 -20.22 -36.04
C ASN A 582 -50.51 -19.54 -34.67
N GLY A 583 -49.55 -18.62 -34.54
CA GLY A 583 -49.25 -17.91 -33.29
C GLY A 583 -48.36 -18.66 -32.29
N GLU A 584 -47.95 -19.89 -32.59
CA GLU A 584 -46.95 -20.61 -31.78
C GLU A 584 -45.56 -19.98 -31.93
N LEU A 585 -44.76 -20.05 -30.87
CA LEU A 585 -43.33 -19.73 -30.93
C LEU A 585 -42.62 -20.66 -31.94
N LYS A 586 -41.73 -20.08 -32.74
CA LYS A 586 -40.71 -20.84 -33.48
C LYS A 586 -39.55 -21.19 -32.53
N PRO A 587 -38.88 -22.34 -32.72
CA PRO A 587 -37.64 -22.68 -32.02
C PRO A 587 -36.53 -21.65 -32.24
#